data_AF-A0A0N6ZLZ0-F1
#
_entry.id   AF-A0A0N6ZLZ0-F1
#
_cell.length_a   1.000
_cell.length_b   1.000
_cell.length_c   1.000
_cell.angle_alpha   90.00
_cell.angle_beta   90.00
_cell.angle_gamma   90.00
#
_symmetry.space_group_name_H-M   'P 1'
#
loop_
_entity.id
_entity.type
_entity.pdbx_description
1 polymer ?
#
loop_
_entity_poly.entity_id
_entity_poly.type
_entity_poly.pdbx_seq_one_letter_code
_entity_poly.pdbx_strand_id
1 'polypeptide(L)'
;MPTARAISTAVLLSTATLLASSLTACAPTDREGDRQRGTGGTTTDAQALTNLRTQSLDWKPCDAPSPIQGGGEAPTALPDGTRWQCATLRTPLNWKDPSGETIDLALIRARTSGTPDDRIGSLLFNFGGPGGSGVATLPGLAPDYEKLRTRYDLVSFDPRGVGDSSGVRCLDAGLPDEDDIDHTPDDGGDETNALVRFNRETAAACKKNSGDVLPYVGTTQAARDMDLLRQVLGDDELHYFGISYGTELGGVYAHLFPEHVGRAVLDGVVDPTRDAMEEALAQAGGFQLAFEHFANWCARQGCTLGDDAEDIVDLTVGLEEALDDSPLPTPGGGEVDGDALIEAITGALYRQDYWPALRVGLEAVTDDNGEVLEDLAEALGQHGRGGDPDDDADGTDPDESNEDDAFRAITCDDSSNRYTVADVKSRLPDFLEASPLFGPGLAWSALTCDGWPVPGAAPHPEVSAPGAPPILLVGNTGDPATPYEGAARMAERLGEKVGVELTYEGEGHGAYDSGNTCVQDTVNAYLLNGRLPAPGTVCEAEPLPEGK
;
A
#
# COMPACT_ATOMS: atom_id res chain seq x y z
N MET A 1 -38.32 50.36 -3.14
CA MET A 1 -39.59 50.92 -2.62
C MET A 1 -40.59 49.78 -2.50
N PRO A 2 -41.45 49.70 -1.46
CA PRO A 2 -41.71 50.66 -0.38
C PRO A 2 -41.24 50.14 1.02
N THR A 3 -40.59 51.00 1.83
CA THR A 3 -41.05 51.64 3.11
C THR A 3 -40.97 50.71 4.35
N ALA A 4 -40.10 50.85 5.36
CA ALA A 4 -39.56 51.96 6.19
C ALA A 4 -40.27 52.17 7.55
N ARG A 5 -39.44 52.32 8.61
CA ARG A 5 -39.63 53.01 9.93
C ARG A 5 -40.34 52.20 11.04
N ALA A 6 -40.03 52.30 12.35
CA ALA A 6 -39.12 53.16 13.14
C ALA A 6 -39.12 52.76 14.65
N ILE A 7 -37.97 52.92 15.32
CA ILE A 7 -37.69 53.64 16.61
C ILE A 7 -38.42 53.26 17.92
N SER A 8 -37.66 52.91 18.97
CA SER A 8 -37.52 53.67 20.26
C SER A 8 -36.61 52.93 21.27
N THR A 9 -35.41 53.38 21.67
CA THR A 9 -34.96 54.38 22.70
C THR A 9 -35.39 54.20 24.17
N ALA A 10 -34.37 54.30 25.06
CA ALA A 10 -34.34 54.84 26.44
C ALA A 10 -33.92 53.83 27.56
N VAL A 11 -32.72 53.91 28.18
CA VAL A 11 -32.25 54.84 29.27
C VAL A 11 -32.93 54.47 30.63
N LEU A 12 -32.35 54.38 31.83
CA LEU A 12 -31.01 54.40 32.47
C LEU A 12 -31.29 54.36 34.02
N LEU A 13 -30.26 54.11 34.84
CA LEU A 13 -30.06 54.59 36.24
C LEU A 13 -30.81 53.97 37.44
N SER A 14 -30.05 53.38 38.38
CA SER A 14 -29.80 53.88 39.77
C SER A 14 -28.91 52.86 40.53
N THR A 15 -27.61 53.09 40.76
CA THR A 15 -26.92 53.78 41.89
C THR A 15 -27.32 53.38 43.31
N ALA A 16 -26.40 52.78 44.09
CA ALA A 16 -25.93 53.31 45.39
C ALA A 16 -24.80 52.45 46.02
N THR A 17 -23.69 53.13 46.31
CA THR A 17 -22.45 52.77 47.03
C THR A 17 -22.55 52.85 48.56
N LEU A 18 -21.65 52.16 49.29
CA LEU A 18 -20.80 52.59 50.45
C LEU A 18 -20.33 51.35 51.28
N LEU A 19 -19.04 50.96 51.29
CA LEU A 19 -17.92 51.30 52.24
C LEU A 19 -18.11 50.68 53.66
N ALA A 20 -17.17 50.05 54.38
CA ALA A 20 -15.70 49.97 54.34
C ALA A 20 -15.14 48.89 55.33
N SER A 21 -13.80 48.71 55.32
CA SER A 21 -12.87 48.14 56.36
C SER A 21 -12.79 46.60 56.45
N SER A 22 -11.66 45.90 56.61
CA SER A 22 -10.33 46.23 57.19
C SER A 22 -9.24 45.19 56.81
N LEU A 23 -7.98 45.52 57.17
CA LEU A 23 -6.67 44.95 56.81
C LEU A 23 -6.29 43.53 57.33
N THR A 24 -5.33 42.92 56.60
CA THR A 24 -4.14 42.11 57.00
C THR A 24 -4.21 40.62 57.41
N ALA A 25 -3.51 39.80 56.59
CA ALA A 25 -2.54 38.73 56.87
C ALA A 25 -2.95 37.39 57.52
N CYS A 26 -2.89 36.30 56.74
CA CYS A 26 -1.97 35.14 56.87
C CYS A 26 -2.39 34.01 55.88
N ALA A 27 -1.43 33.43 55.15
CA ALA A 27 -1.55 32.24 54.28
C ALA A 27 -1.89 30.96 55.12
N PRO A 28 -2.24 29.76 54.55
CA PRO A 28 -1.90 29.23 53.21
C PRO A 28 -2.92 28.29 52.48
N THR A 29 -2.48 27.75 51.33
CA THR A 29 -2.78 26.46 50.63
C THR A 29 -4.02 26.27 49.74
N ASP A 30 -3.71 26.10 48.45
CA ASP A 30 -4.11 25.07 47.46
C ASP A 30 -5.59 24.70 47.22
N ARG A 31 -6.08 25.02 46.02
CA ARG A 31 -6.14 24.09 44.86
C ARG A 31 -6.85 24.76 43.68
N GLU A 32 -6.06 25.17 42.69
CA GLU A 32 -6.52 25.44 41.32
C GLU A 32 -6.71 24.11 40.59
N GLY A 33 -7.91 23.89 40.05
CA GLY A 33 -8.12 22.98 38.93
C GLY A 33 -8.29 23.85 37.70
N ASP A 34 -7.27 23.90 36.86
CA ASP A 34 -7.33 24.62 35.59
C ASP A 34 -7.48 23.63 34.42
N ARG A 35 -8.41 23.97 33.53
CA ARG A 35 -8.66 23.30 32.26
C ARG A 35 -7.71 23.91 31.25
N GLN A 36 -6.67 23.19 30.86
CA GLN A 36 -5.81 23.62 29.75
C GLN A 36 -6.09 22.78 28.50
N ARG A 37 -6.72 23.44 27.51
CA ARG A 37 -6.80 22.97 26.13
C ARG A 37 -5.40 22.81 25.56
N GLY A 38 -5.17 21.68 24.91
CA GLY A 38 -3.91 21.33 24.25
C GLY A 38 -3.65 22.17 23.01
N THR A 39 -2.50 22.85 23.03
CA THR A 39 -1.62 23.16 21.90
C THR A 39 -0.29 23.56 22.54
N GLY A 40 0.68 22.65 22.61
CA GLY A 40 1.97 22.94 23.25
C GLY A 40 2.91 21.77 23.17
N GLY A 41 3.65 21.65 22.05
CA GLY A 41 4.91 20.93 22.07
C GLY A 41 5.81 21.60 23.12
N THR A 42 6.37 20.81 24.01
CA THR A 42 7.31 21.31 25.02
C THR A 42 8.57 21.86 24.33
N THR A 43 9.34 22.72 24.98
CA THR A 43 10.65 23.17 24.44
C THR A 43 11.56 21.98 24.07
N THR A 44 11.39 20.86 24.76
CA THR A 44 12.06 19.58 24.49
C THR A 44 11.60 18.92 23.19
N ASP A 45 10.31 18.96 22.84
CA ASP A 45 9.79 18.40 21.59
C ASP A 45 10.28 19.17 20.36
N ALA A 46 10.25 20.50 20.42
CA ALA A 46 10.75 21.34 19.33
C ALA A 46 12.25 21.14 19.10
N GLN A 47 13.02 20.96 20.17
CA GLN A 47 14.45 20.67 20.10
C GLN A 47 14.71 19.28 19.52
N ALA A 48 13.94 18.26 19.93
CA ALA A 48 14.06 16.91 19.41
C ALA A 48 13.79 16.86 17.89
N LEU A 49 12.69 17.48 17.43
CA LEU A 49 12.39 17.60 16.00
C LEU A 49 13.47 18.34 15.23
N THR A 50 14.03 19.41 15.81
CA THR A 50 15.14 20.14 15.18
C THR A 50 16.35 19.23 15.00
N ASN A 51 16.72 18.47 16.03
CA ASN A 51 17.84 17.54 15.96
C ASN A 51 17.62 16.47 14.87
N LEU A 52 16.42 15.88 14.83
CA LEU A 52 16.06 14.89 13.81
C LEU A 52 16.10 15.47 12.40
N ARG A 53 15.64 16.70 12.18
CA ARG A 53 15.69 17.35 10.85
C ARG A 53 17.11 17.70 10.40
N THR A 54 18.01 17.94 11.34
CA THR A 54 19.42 18.29 11.05
C THR A 54 20.37 17.08 11.08
N GLN A 55 19.83 15.87 11.22
CA GLN A 55 20.64 14.66 11.21
C GLN A 55 21.34 14.47 9.86
N SER A 56 22.52 13.85 9.87
CA SER A 56 23.24 13.48 8.66
C SER A 56 23.13 11.99 8.40
N LEU A 57 22.72 11.60 7.20
CA LEU A 57 22.67 10.21 6.78
C LEU A 57 24.08 9.71 6.42
N ASP A 58 24.49 8.60 7.04
CA ASP A 58 25.76 7.91 6.77
C ASP A 58 25.60 6.93 5.60
N TRP A 59 25.59 7.48 4.39
CA TRP A 59 25.43 6.70 3.15
C TRP A 59 26.63 5.78 2.89
N LYS A 60 26.35 4.48 2.82
CA LYS A 60 27.32 3.41 2.54
C LYS A 60 26.90 2.61 1.31
N PRO A 61 27.80 1.84 0.68
CA PRO A 61 27.37 0.80 -0.25
C PRO A 61 26.31 -0.09 0.41
N CYS A 62 25.27 -0.48 -0.33
CA CYS A 62 24.27 -1.42 0.14
C CYS A 62 24.85 -2.83 0.22
N ASP A 63 24.54 -3.53 1.31
CA ASP A 63 24.71 -4.98 1.42
C ASP A 63 23.47 -5.68 0.79
N ALA A 64 23.44 -7.02 0.83
CA ALA A 64 22.23 -7.79 0.50
C ALA A 64 21.05 -7.37 1.41
N PRO A 65 19.81 -7.31 0.90
CA PRO A 65 18.64 -7.12 1.75
C PRO A 65 18.61 -8.19 2.84
N SER A 66 18.17 -7.81 4.02
CA SER A 66 18.03 -8.76 5.12
C SER A 66 16.87 -9.72 4.83
N PRO A 67 16.82 -10.89 5.50
CA PRO A 67 15.69 -11.79 5.30
C PRO A 67 14.33 -11.18 5.64
N ILE A 68 14.27 -10.26 6.62
CA ILE A 68 13.03 -9.51 6.95
C ILE A 68 12.56 -8.60 5.81
N GLN A 69 13.46 -8.22 4.90
CA GLN A 69 13.15 -7.45 3.69
C GLN A 69 12.82 -8.34 2.48
N GLY A 70 12.83 -9.67 2.63
CA GLY A 70 12.65 -10.63 1.54
C GLY A 70 13.94 -11.31 1.07
N GLY A 71 15.11 -10.93 1.59
CA GLY A 71 16.38 -11.56 1.21
C GLY A 71 16.89 -11.18 -0.20
N GLY A 72 17.66 -12.08 -0.82
CA GLY A 72 18.22 -11.91 -2.16
C GLY A 72 19.64 -11.32 -2.23
N GLU A 73 20.13 -11.09 -3.45
CA GLU A 73 21.50 -10.60 -3.68
C GLU A 73 21.68 -9.10 -3.39
N ALA A 74 22.93 -8.73 -3.04
CA ALA A 74 23.30 -7.32 -2.96
C ALA A 74 23.10 -6.61 -4.30
N PRO A 75 22.50 -5.41 -4.31
CA PRO A 75 22.06 -4.79 -5.55
C PRO A 75 23.26 -4.42 -6.43
N THR A 76 23.21 -4.91 -7.67
CA THR A 76 24.28 -4.67 -8.65
C THR A 76 24.35 -3.19 -9.04
N ALA A 77 25.53 -2.76 -9.52
CA ALA A 77 25.68 -1.38 -9.98
C ALA A 77 24.82 -1.14 -11.24
N LEU A 78 24.24 0.05 -11.34
CA LEU A 78 23.48 0.49 -12.51
C LEU A 78 24.36 0.48 -13.78
N PRO A 79 23.77 0.51 -15.01
CA PRO A 79 24.52 0.36 -16.25
C PRO A 79 25.70 1.33 -16.46
N ASP A 80 25.67 2.52 -15.83
CA ASP A 80 26.75 3.51 -15.88
C ASP A 80 27.83 3.33 -14.79
N GLY A 81 27.72 2.27 -13.97
CA GLY A 81 28.60 1.96 -12.85
C GLY A 81 28.24 2.64 -11.53
N THR A 82 27.12 3.37 -11.47
CA THR A 82 26.62 3.96 -10.22
C THR A 82 26.28 2.86 -9.21
N ARG A 83 26.82 2.97 -7.99
CA ARG A 83 26.53 2.03 -6.90
C ARG A 83 25.36 2.54 -6.05
N TRP A 84 24.53 1.61 -5.61
CA TRP A 84 23.50 1.85 -4.61
C TRP A 84 24.09 2.28 -3.28
N GLN A 85 23.39 3.18 -2.61
CA GLN A 85 23.77 3.70 -1.30
C GLN A 85 22.65 3.45 -0.31
N CYS A 86 22.98 2.83 0.82
CA CYS A 86 22.04 2.57 1.90
C CYS A 86 22.39 3.42 3.13
N ALA A 87 21.37 3.82 3.86
CA ALA A 87 21.49 4.61 5.09
C ALA A 87 20.29 4.35 6.00
N THR A 88 20.35 4.90 7.20
CA THR A 88 19.28 4.81 8.19
C THR A 88 18.82 6.22 8.59
N LEU A 89 17.52 6.46 8.55
CA LEU A 89 16.89 7.69 9.04
C LEU A 89 16.30 7.46 10.42
N ARG A 90 16.69 8.27 11.41
CA ARG A 90 16.04 8.24 12.71
C ARG A 90 14.76 9.08 12.70
N THR A 91 13.66 8.53 13.20
CA THR A 91 12.36 9.20 13.31
C THR A 91 11.71 8.91 14.67
N PRO A 92 10.80 9.75 15.20
CA PRO A 92 10.06 9.39 16.40
C PRO A 92 9.20 8.15 16.16
N LEU A 93 9.17 7.24 17.13
CA LEU A 93 8.20 6.16 17.16
C LEU A 93 6.78 6.75 17.13
N ASN A 94 6.53 7.70 18.04
CA ASN A 94 5.27 8.40 18.15
C ASN A 94 5.42 9.89 17.78
N TRP A 95 4.86 10.32 16.65
CA TRP A 95 4.90 11.72 16.22
C TRP A 95 4.15 12.70 17.15
N LYS A 96 3.32 12.21 18.09
CA LYS A 96 2.73 13.03 19.16
C LYS A 96 3.67 13.26 20.35
N ASP A 97 4.76 12.50 20.43
CA ASP A 97 5.80 12.60 21.47
C ASP A 97 7.20 12.52 20.83
N PRO A 98 7.63 13.55 20.09
CA PRO A 98 8.85 13.51 19.29
C PRO A 98 10.15 13.55 20.12
N SER A 99 10.05 13.80 21.43
CA SER A 99 11.20 13.69 22.35
C SER A 99 11.30 12.33 23.04
N GLY A 100 10.34 11.42 22.77
CA GLY A 100 10.33 10.05 23.27
C GLY A 100 11.24 9.10 22.49
N GLU A 101 10.80 7.84 22.39
CA GLU A 101 11.53 6.79 21.68
C GLU A 101 11.57 7.06 20.17
N THR A 102 12.67 6.66 19.54
CA THR A 102 12.89 6.78 18.11
C THR A 102 13.04 5.40 17.49
N ILE A 103 12.55 5.26 16.28
CA ILE A 103 12.85 4.13 15.40
C ILE A 103 13.81 4.58 14.31
N ASP A 104 14.46 3.60 13.71
CA ASP A 104 15.37 3.76 12.60
C ASP A 104 14.67 3.22 11.34
N LEU A 105 14.67 3.98 10.24
CA LEU A 105 14.10 3.60 8.95
C LEU A 105 15.20 3.28 7.94
N ALA A 106 15.09 2.14 7.26
CA ALA A 106 16.01 1.74 6.21
C ALA A 106 15.74 2.53 4.92
N LEU A 107 16.81 3.04 4.30
CA LEU A 107 16.78 3.82 3.07
C LEU A 107 17.71 3.24 2.03
N ILE A 108 17.32 3.38 0.76
CA ILE A 108 18.18 3.11 -0.40
C ILE A 108 18.17 4.30 -1.36
N ARG A 109 19.30 4.55 -2.03
CA ARG A 109 19.44 5.60 -3.03
C ARG A 109 20.38 5.23 -4.17
N ALA A 110 19.96 5.52 -5.40
CA ALA A 110 20.85 5.73 -6.54
C ALA A 110 20.94 7.22 -6.87
N ARG A 111 22.17 7.74 -6.97
CA ARG A 111 22.39 9.14 -7.33
C ARG A 111 22.03 9.39 -8.78
N THR A 112 21.59 10.62 -9.06
CA THR A 112 21.32 11.09 -10.42
C THR A 112 22.53 10.88 -11.34
N SER A 113 22.28 10.48 -12.58
CA SER A 113 23.31 10.41 -13.64
C SER A 113 23.61 11.79 -14.26
N GLY A 114 22.78 12.79 -13.97
CA GLY A 114 22.95 14.16 -14.44
C GLY A 114 24.00 14.96 -13.68
N THR A 115 24.21 16.21 -14.13
CA THR A 115 25.09 17.14 -13.39
C THR A 115 24.36 17.72 -12.18
N PRO A 116 25.08 18.20 -11.14
CA PRO A 116 24.46 18.85 -10.00
C PRO A 116 23.55 20.04 -10.36
N ASP A 117 23.88 20.78 -11.42
CA ASP A 117 23.10 21.94 -11.88
C ASP A 117 21.79 21.53 -12.58
N ASP A 118 21.73 20.29 -13.08
CA ASP A 118 20.54 19.72 -13.68
C ASP A 118 19.65 19.02 -12.63
N ARG A 119 20.17 18.60 -11.47
CA ARG A 119 19.38 17.86 -10.47
C ARG A 119 18.13 18.64 -10.04
N ILE A 120 16.96 17.99 -10.12
CA ILE A 120 15.69 18.52 -9.60
C ILE A 120 15.60 18.25 -8.09
N GLY A 121 15.85 17.02 -7.67
CA GLY A 121 15.62 16.60 -6.28
C GLY A 121 15.86 15.10 -6.10
N SER A 122 15.32 14.55 -5.03
CA SER A 122 15.12 13.12 -4.85
C SER A 122 13.70 12.77 -5.31
N LEU A 123 13.55 11.69 -6.08
CA LEU A 123 12.26 11.08 -6.38
C LEU A 123 12.08 9.91 -5.41
N LEU A 124 11.16 10.05 -4.46
CA LEU A 124 10.86 9.04 -3.45
C LEU A 124 9.84 8.05 -4.00
N PHE A 125 10.17 6.77 -3.97
CA PHE A 125 9.31 5.67 -4.39
C PHE A 125 8.66 4.97 -3.19
N ASN A 126 7.45 4.46 -3.41
CA ASN A 126 6.86 3.42 -2.59
C ASN A 126 6.04 2.51 -3.52
N PHE A 127 6.27 1.20 -3.44
CA PHE A 127 5.74 0.22 -4.38
C PHE A 127 4.42 -0.43 -3.94
N GLY A 128 3.90 -0.07 -2.76
CA GLY A 128 2.64 -0.60 -2.28
C GLY A 128 2.80 -1.71 -1.25
N GLY A 129 2.00 -2.76 -1.41
CA GLY A 129 1.67 -3.74 -0.38
C GLY A 129 0.34 -3.36 0.30
N PRO A 130 0.33 -2.65 1.45
CA PRO A 130 1.48 -2.26 2.28
C PRO A 130 2.28 -3.45 2.78
N GLY A 131 3.53 -3.27 3.18
CA GLY A 131 4.34 -4.37 3.74
C GLY A 131 5.58 -4.71 2.92
N GLY A 132 5.59 -4.42 1.63
CA GLY A 132 6.74 -4.64 0.76
C GLY A 132 7.92 -3.71 1.08
N SER A 133 9.15 -4.27 1.06
CA SER A 133 10.38 -3.51 1.28
C SER A 133 10.73 -2.64 0.08
N GLY A 134 10.56 -1.33 0.22
CA GLY A 134 11.03 -0.39 -0.80
C GLY A 134 12.55 -0.43 -1.03
N VAL A 135 13.32 -0.88 -0.03
CA VAL A 135 14.78 -1.08 -0.13
C VAL A 135 15.12 -2.28 -1.04
N ALA A 136 14.41 -3.40 -0.90
CA ALA A 136 14.60 -4.58 -1.74
C ALA A 136 14.05 -4.38 -3.17
N THR A 137 12.91 -3.69 -3.32
CA THR A 137 12.23 -3.56 -4.62
C THR A 137 12.89 -2.57 -5.59
N LEU A 138 13.32 -1.38 -5.13
CA LEU A 138 13.78 -0.31 -6.04
C LEU A 138 14.91 -0.75 -6.99
N PRO A 139 15.93 -1.51 -6.55
CA PRO A 139 17.01 -1.95 -7.44
C PRO A 139 16.56 -2.77 -8.64
N GLY A 140 15.57 -3.65 -8.48
CA GLY A 140 15.04 -4.50 -9.56
C GLY A 140 14.30 -3.69 -10.63
N LEU A 141 13.57 -2.65 -10.23
CA LEU A 141 12.78 -1.78 -11.12
C LEU A 141 13.54 -0.56 -11.64
N ALA A 142 14.72 -0.27 -11.09
CA ALA A 142 15.53 0.89 -11.47
C ALA A 142 15.81 1.04 -12.98
N PRO A 143 15.98 -0.03 -13.78
CA PRO A 143 16.12 0.09 -15.23
C PRO A 143 15.00 0.88 -15.91
N ASP A 144 13.76 0.77 -15.46
CA ASP A 144 12.59 1.48 -16.01
C ASP A 144 12.58 2.98 -15.66
N TYR A 145 13.33 3.37 -14.62
CA TYR A 145 13.44 4.74 -14.12
C TYR A 145 14.72 5.47 -14.55
N GLU A 146 15.56 4.89 -15.42
CA GLU A 146 16.83 5.51 -15.84
C GLU A 146 16.63 6.90 -16.46
N LYS A 147 15.53 7.10 -17.19
CA LYS A 147 15.18 8.42 -17.76
C LYS A 147 14.89 9.45 -16.66
N LEU A 148 14.22 9.04 -15.58
CA LEU A 148 13.98 9.88 -14.39
C LEU A 148 15.29 10.17 -13.64
N ARG A 149 16.16 9.17 -13.51
CA ARG A 149 17.47 9.30 -12.84
C ARG A 149 18.41 10.31 -13.49
N THR A 150 18.16 10.70 -14.75
CA THR A 150 18.91 11.80 -15.38
C THR A 150 18.79 13.13 -14.63
N ARG A 151 17.73 13.30 -13.82
CA ARG A 151 17.46 14.54 -13.07
C ARG A 151 17.14 14.32 -11.59
N TYR A 152 16.82 13.09 -11.19
CA TYR A 152 16.50 12.73 -9.82
C TYR A 152 17.54 11.78 -9.21
N ASP A 153 17.80 11.94 -7.92
CA ASP A 153 18.25 10.78 -7.13
C ASP A 153 17.04 9.85 -6.99
N LEU A 154 17.16 8.57 -7.34
CA LEU A 154 16.12 7.58 -7.07
C LEU A 154 16.26 7.16 -5.61
N VAL A 155 15.21 7.32 -4.82
CA VAL A 155 15.22 7.02 -3.39
C VAL A 155 14.02 6.15 -3.05
N SER A 156 14.22 5.13 -2.23
CA SER A 156 13.12 4.38 -1.61
C SER A 156 13.46 4.13 -0.14
N PHE A 157 12.47 3.67 0.60
CA PHE A 157 12.57 3.39 2.02
C PHE A 157 11.63 2.26 2.40
N ASP A 158 11.96 1.58 3.49
CA ASP A 158 11.02 0.68 4.15
C ASP A 158 10.16 1.52 5.11
N PRO A 159 8.83 1.55 4.96
CA PRO A 159 7.96 2.20 5.92
C PRO A 159 8.14 1.62 7.33
N ARG A 160 7.77 2.41 8.34
CA ARG A 160 7.74 1.93 9.73
C ARG A 160 6.94 0.62 9.84
N GLY A 161 7.51 -0.39 10.52
CA GLY A 161 6.89 -1.70 10.63
C GLY A 161 7.19 -2.66 9.46
N VAL A 162 7.92 -2.22 8.44
CA VAL A 162 8.34 -3.02 7.27
C VAL A 162 9.84 -3.28 7.31
N GLY A 163 10.27 -4.49 6.98
CA GLY A 163 11.67 -4.82 6.80
C GLY A 163 12.54 -4.42 7.99
N ASP A 164 13.66 -3.77 7.70
CA ASP A 164 14.61 -3.30 8.72
C ASP A 164 14.11 -2.04 9.48
N SER A 165 12.94 -1.49 9.14
CA SER A 165 12.35 -0.29 9.75
C SER A 165 11.49 -0.61 10.98
N SER A 166 12.07 -1.29 11.96
CA SER A 166 11.34 -1.85 13.12
C SER A 166 10.22 -2.81 12.69
N GLY A 167 10.56 -3.73 11.78
CA GLY A 167 9.65 -4.71 11.20
C GLY A 167 8.74 -5.38 12.22
N VAL A 168 7.43 -5.32 11.97
CA VAL A 168 6.44 -6.06 12.75
C VAL A 168 6.67 -7.54 12.54
N ARG A 169 6.76 -8.28 13.64
CA ARG A 169 6.72 -9.74 13.64
C ARG A 169 5.53 -10.23 14.44
N CYS A 170 4.82 -11.19 13.89
CA CYS A 170 3.78 -11.93 14.58
C CYS A 170 4.21 -13.35 14.92
N LEU A 171 5.26 -13.90 14.29
CA LEU A 171 5.84 -15.23 14.51
C LEU A 171 5.63 -15.84 15.91
N ASP A 172 4.88 -16.94 16.01
CA ASP A 172 4.93 -17.84 17.18
C ASP A 172 5.02 -19.28 16.67
N ALA A 173 6.08 -19.99 17.08
CA ALA A 173 6.26 -21.41 16.78
C ALA A 173 5.12 -22.20 17.45
N GLY A 174 4.04 -22.45 16.70
CA GLY A 174 2.82 -23.07 17.19
C GLY A 174 1.52 -22.44 16.72
N LEU A 175 1.55 -21.38 15.89
CA LEU A 175 0.43 -21.09 15.00
C LEU A 175 0.26 -22.27 14.00
N PRO A 176 -0.96 -22.58 13.55
CA PRO A 176 -1.14 -23.38 12.34
C PRO A 176 -0.31 -22.76 11.21
N ASP A 177 0.21 -23.60 10.31
CA ASP A 177 0.74 -23.08 9.06
C ASP A 177 -0.36 -22.25 8.38
N GLU A 178 -0.03 -21.10 7.79
CA GLU A 178 -1.04 -20.32 7.08
C GLU A 178 -1.58 -21.15 5.90
N ASP A 179 -0.70 -21.93 5.27
CA ASP A 179 -1.01 -22.90 4.23
C ASP A 179 -1.95 -24.03 4.70
N ASP A 180 -2.11 -24.24 6.03
CA ASP A 180 -3.07 -25.21 6.59
C ASP A 180 -4.47 -24.59 6.82
N ILE A 181 -4.67 -23.30 6.52
CA ILE A 181 -5.91 -22.57 6.76
C ILE A 181 -6.61 -22.30 5.44
N ASP A 182 -7.78 -22.90 5.25
CA ASP A 182 -8.67 -22.53 4.14
C ASP A 182 -9.14 -21.06 4.29
N HIS A 183 -8.77 -20.24 3.31
CA HIS A 183 -9.10 -18.82 3.23
C HIS A 183 -10.46 -18.53 2.57
N THR A 184 -11.10 -19.57 2.05
CA THR A 184 -12.40 -19.58 1.38
C THR A 184 -13.48 -20.42 2.09
N PRO A 185 -13.56 -20.44 3.43
CA PRO A 185 -14.28 -21.48 4.17
C PRO A 185 -15.74 -21.69 3.71
N ASP A 186 -16.02 -22.89 3.21
CA ASP A 186 -17.27 -23.26 2.54
C ASP A 186 -17.93 -24.55 3.08
N ASP A 187 -17.20 -25.38 3.84
CA ASP A 187 -17.62 -26.70 4.31
C ASP A 187 -18.48 -26.68 5.59
N GLY A 188 -18.63 -25.49 6.19
CA GLY A 188 -19.51 -25.25 7.32
C GLY A 188 -18.86 -24.51 8.49
N GLY A 189 -19.00 -25.07 9.69
CA GLY A 189 -18.66 -24.37 10.93
C GLY A 189 -17.20 -24.52 11.33
N ASP A 190 -16.54 -25.59 10.93
CA ASP A 190 -15.23 -25.96 11.46
C ASP A 190 -14.11 -25.17 10.76
N GLU A 191 -14.13 -25.02 9.43
CA GLU A 191 -13.23 -24.12 8.68
C GLU A 191 -13.41 -22.65 9.09
N THR A 192 -14.65 -22.15 9.12
CA THR A 192 -14.91 -20.77 9.61
C THR A 192 -14.34 -20.55 11.03
N ASN A 193 -14.44 -21.55 11.91
CA ASN A 193 -13.87 -21.46 13.27
C ASN A 193 -12.34 -21.56 13.26
N ALA A 194 -11.74 -22.26 12.28
CA ALA A 194 -10.31 -22.32 12.07
C ALA A 194 -9.77 -20.95 11.62
N LEU A 195 -10.35 -20.35 10.59
CA LEU A 195 -9.97 -19.02 10.12
C LEU A 195 -10.10 -17.93 11.20
N VAL A 196 -11.21 -17.93 11.96
CA VAL A 196 -11.38 -16.99 13.08
C VAL A 196 -10.35 -17.22 14.19
N ARG A 197 -10.03 -18.49 14.48
CA ARG A 197 -9.00 -18.83 15.48
C ARG A 197 -7.64 -18.36 15.00
N PHE A 198 -7.25 -18.68 13.77
CA PHE A 198 -6.00 -18.25 13.14
C PHE A 198 -5.84 -16.73 13.27
N ASN A 199 -6.81 -15.96 12.78
CA ASN A 199 -6.77 -14.50 12.84
C ASN A 199 -6.53 -13.94 14.26
N ARG A 200 -7.19 -14.51 15.27
CA ARG A 200 -7.05 -14.06 16.66
C ARG A 200 -5.74 -14.49 17.30
N GLU A 201 -5.24 -15.67 16.96
CA GLU A 201 -3.97 -16.18 17.44
C GLU A 201 -2.81 -15.37 16.82
N THR A 202 -2.87 -15.09 15.51
CA THR A 202 -1.94 -14.18 14.82
C THR A 202 -1.97 -12.79 15.47
N ALA A 203 -3.14 -12.17 15.67
CA ALA A 203 -3.25 -10.87 16.34
C ALA A 203 -2.66 -10.87 17.77
N ALA A 204 -2.84 -11.95 18.53
CA ALA A 204 -2.26 -12.10 19.87
C ALA A 204 -0.73 -12.25 19.81
N ALA A 205 -0.23 -12.94 18.80
CA ALA A 205 1.19 -13.13 18.57
C ALA A 205 1.87 -11.81 18.12
N CYS A 206 1.26 -11.06 17.19
CA CYS A 206 1.68 -9.70 16.85
C CYS A 206 1.76 -8.80 18.10
N LYS A 207 0.77 -8.86 18.98
CA LYS A 207 0.76 -8.08 20.23
C LYS A 207 1.95 -8.45 21.14
N LYS A 208 2.24 -9.74 21.27
CA LYS A 208 3.31 -10.26 22.13
C LYS A 208 4.67 -9.84 21.62
N ASN A 209 4.87 -9.86 20.31
CA ASN A 209 6.17 -9.69 19.68
C ASN A 209 6.46 -8.24 19.27
N SER A 210 5.42 -7.48 18.88
CA SER A 210 5.55 -6.15 18.27
C SER A 210 4.66 -5.08 18.90
N GLY A 211 4.05 -5.37 20.06
CA GLY A 211 3.01 -4.53 20.68
C GLY A 211 3.41 -3.08 20.98
N ASP A 212 4.70 -2.79 21.11
CA ASP A 212 5.21 -1.42 21.33
C ASP A 212 5.21 -0.58 20.03
N VAL A 213 5.26 -1.23 18.87
CA VAL A 213 5.31 -0.59 17.54
C VAL A 213 3.92 -0.54 16.88
N LEU A 214 3.08 -1.55 17.10
CA LEU A 214 1.75 -1.69 16.47
C LEU A 214 0.87 -0.41 16.47
N PRO A 215 0.80 0.42 17.53
CA PRO A 215 -0.05 1.61 17.54
C PRO A 215 0.45 2.77 16.63
N TYR A 216 1.57 2.57 15.95
CA TYR A 216 2.30 3.63 15.29
C TYR A 216 2.70 3.32 13.85
N VAL A 217 2.29 2.19 13.27
CA VAL A 217 2.73 1.76 11.92
C VAL A 217 1.90 2.31 10.76
N GLY A 218 0.69 2.80 11.00
CA GLY A 218 -0.23 3.20 9.94
C GLY A 218 0.27 4.35 9.05
N THR A 219 -0.37 4.47 7.89
CA THR A 219 -0.05 5.40 6.79
C THR A 219 0.16 6.84 7.23
N THR A 220 -0.68 7.33 8.17
CA THR A 220 -0.57 8.71 8.66
C THR A 220 0.78 8.97 9.34
N GLN A 221 1.36 7.97 10.00
CA GLN A 221 2.66 8.09 10.65
C GLN A 221 3.81 7.95 9.64
N ALA A 222 3.69 7.02 8.69
CA ALA A 222 4.63 6.88 7.57
C ALA A 222 4.72 8.16 6.71
N ALA A 223 3.59 8.83 6.45
CA ALA A 223 3.57 10.11 5.74
C ALA A 223 4.34 11.23 6.48
N ARG A 224 4.39 11.20 7.82
CA ARG A 224 5.23 12.14 8.59
C ARG A 224 6.71 11.79 8.50
N ASP A 225 7.04 10.50 8.37
CA ASP A 225 8.41 10.07 8.10
C ASP A 225 8.88 10.55 6.73
N MET A 226 8.01 10.51 5.71
CA MET A 226 8.30 11.06 4.39
C MET A 226 8.64 12.56 4.44
N ASP A 227 7.95 13.36 5.26
CA ASP A 227 8.29 14.79 5.41
C ASP A 227 9.62 15.00 6.14
N LEU A 228 9.94 14.16 7.12
CA LEU A 228 11.26 14.17 7.76
C LEU A 228 12.36 13.79 6.77
N LEU A 229 12.13 12.72 6.00
CA LEU A 229 13.06 12.23 4.97
C LEU A 229 13.33 13.32 3.93
N ARG A 230 12.28 13.96 3.40
CA ARG A 230 12.41 15.12 2.49
C ARG A 230 13.35 16.18 3.04
N GLN A 231 13.16 16.58 4.29
CA GLN A 231 14.00 17.60 4.96
C GLN A 231 15.46 17.14 5.10
N VAL A 232 15.68 15.88 5.47
CA VAL A 232 17.02 15.31 5.67
C VAL A 232 17.76 15.07 4.35
N LEU A 233 17.04 14.75 3.27
CA LEU A 233 17.58 14.71 1.91
C LEU A 233 17.91 16.11 1.37
N GLY A 234 17.38 17.16 2.00
CA GLY A 234 17.63 18.56 1.68
C GLY A 234 16.78 19.09 0.53
N ASP A 235 15.63 18.47 0.26
CA ASP A 235 14.71 18.90 -0.79
C ASP A 235 13.59 19.80 -0.19
N ASP A 236 13.26 20.90 -0.87
CA ASP A 236 12.24 21.86 -0.41
C ASP A 236 10.81 21.29 -0.54
N GLU A 237 10.58 20.46 -1.56
CA GLU A 237 9.34 19.77 -1.87
C GLU A 237 9.59 18.26 -2.02
N LEU A 238 8.59 17.43 -1.71
CA LEU A 238 8.65 16.00 -1.95
C LEU A 238 8.26 15.70 -3.40
N HIS A 239 9.19 15.19 -4.19
CA HIS A 239 8.85 14.52 -5.44
C HIS A 239 8.61 13.04 -5.16
N TYR A 240 7.49 12.50 -5.64
CA TYR A 240 6.97 11.21 -5.21
C TYR A 240 6.46 10.37 -6.37
N PHE A 241 6.69 9.07 -6.29
CA PHE A 241 6.10 8.07 -7.17
C PHE A 241 5.54 6.94 -6.27
N GLY A 242 4.23 6.92 -6.08
CA GLY A 242 3.55 5.89 -5.31
C GLY A 242 2.81 4.94 -6.24
N ILE A 243 2.97 3.64 -6.01
CA ILE A 243 2.24 2.59 -6.72
C ILE A 243 1.33 1.87 -5.72
N SER A 244 0.11 1.50 -6.13
CA SER A 244 -0.82 0.72 -5.29
C SER A 244 -1.12 1.40 -3.95
N TYR A 245 -0.94 0.74 -2.80
CA TYR A 245 -0.99 1.38 -1.47
C TYR A 245 -0.13 2.66 -1.36
N GLY A 246 0.97 2.77 -2.08
CA GLY A 246 1.77 4.00 -2.18
C GLY A 246 0.93 5.20 -2.68
N THR A 247 -0.13 4.97 -3.43
CA THR A 247 -1.07 6.03 -3.84
C THR A 247 -1.86 6.60 -2.66
N GLU A 248 -2.32 5.76 -1.74
CA GLU A 248 -2.94 6.19 -0.48
C GLU A 248 -1.94 6.96 0.37
N LEU A 249 -0.73 6.43 0.54
CA LEU A 249 0.35 7.08 1.28
C LEU A 249 0.71 8.47 0.70
N GLY A 250 0.78 8.59 -0.62
CA GLY A 250 0.97 9.86 -1.32
C GLY A 250 -0.19 10.83 -1.11
N GLY A 251 -1.43 10.34 -1.13
CA GLY A 251 -2.63 11.14 -0.83
C GLY A 251 -2.64 11.65 0.61
N VAL A 252 -2.30 10.80 1.59
CA VAL A 252 -2.18 11.17 3.00
C VAL A 252 -1.03 12.16 3.23
N TYR A 253 0.09 12.01 2.54
CA TYR A 253 1.16 13.01 2.56
C TYR A 253 0.66 14.37 2.07
N ALA A 254 -0.04 14.40 0.93
CA ALA A 254 -0.62 15.63 0.38
C ALA A 254 -1.66 16.26 1.33
N HIS A 255 -2.44 15.45 2.04
CA HIS A 255 -3.37 15.92 3.06
C HIS A 255 -2.65 16.61 4.24
N LEU A 256 -1.58 15.99 4.76
CA LEU A 256 -0.85 16.49 5.91
C LEU A 256 0.07 17.67 5.59
N PHE A 257 0.66 17.68 4.39
CA PHE A 257 1.71 18.62 3.99
C PHE A 257 1.48 19.19 2.58
N PRO A 258 0.31 19.80 2.28
CA PRO A 258 -0.03 20.23 0.92
C PRO A 258 0.95 21.25 0.34
N GLU A 259 1.57 22.08 1.18
CA GLU A 259 2.56 23.09 0.77
C GLU A 259 3.96 22.51 0.48
N HIS A 260 4.18 21.23 0.75
CA HIS A 260 5.46 20.54 0.56
C HIS A 260 5.38 19.43 -0.49
N VAL A 261 4.25 19.27 -1.17
CA VAL A 261 4.13 18.40 -2.33
C VAL A 261 4.84 19.06 -3.52
N GLY A 262 5.73 18.32 -4.17
CA GLY A 262 6.37 18.72 -5.41
C GLY A 262 5.67 18.08 -6.61
N ARG A 263 6.43 17.35 -7.42
CA ARG A 263 5.88 16.55 -8.52
C ARG A 263 5.58 15.15 -8.01
N ALA A 264 4.30 14.81 -7.90
CA ALA A 264 3.84 13.52 -7.40
C ALA A 264 3.02 12.76 -8.44
N VAL A 265 3.31 11.48 -8.61
CA VAL A 265 2.59 10.51 -9.44
C VAL A 265 2.04 9.42 -8.53
N LEU A 266 0.76 9.08 -8.72
CA LEU A 266 0.09 7.97 -8.09
C LEU A 266 -0.37 7.03 -9.21
N ASP A 267 0.14 5.80 -9.26
CA ASP A 267 -0.06 4.82 -10.33
C ASP A 267 -0.68 3.53 -9.76
N GLY A 268 -1.76 3.02 -10.36
CA GLY A 268 -2.59 2.00 -9.70
C GLY A 268 -3.28 2.59 -8.46
N VAL A 269 -4.28 3.44 -8.69
CA VAL A 269 -4.79 4.36 -7.66
C VAL A 269 -5.87 3.71 -6.79
N VAL A 270 -5.56 3.56 -5.50
CA VAL A 270 -6.51 3.12 -4.46
C VAL A 270 -7.66 4.12 -4.33
N ASP A 271 -8.89 3.62 -4.19
CA ASP A 271 -10.07 4.46 -3.92
C ASP A 271 -10.07 4.90 -2.44
N PRO A 272 -9.86 6.20 -2.13
CA PRO A 272 -9.74 6.67 -0.76
C PRO A 272 -11.10 6.92 -0.09
N THR A 273 -12.20 6.40 -0.67
CA THR A 273 -13.56 6.59 -0.16
C THR A 273 -14.21 5.31 0.36
N ARG A 274 -13.60 4.15 0.09
CA ARG A 274 -14.13 2.85 0.46
C ARG A 274 -13.65 2.43 1.84
N ASP A 275 -14.50 1.74 2.57
CA ASP A 275 -14.04 0.92 3.69
C ASP A 275 -13.46 -0.41 3.21
N ALA A 276 -12.88 -1.20 4.12
CA ALA A 276 -12.18 -2.44 3.75
C ALA A 276 -13.12 -3.51 3.13
N MET A 277 -14.40 -3.54 3.48
CA MET A 277 -15.36 -4.48 2.85
C MET A 277 -15.76 -4.01 1.45
N GLU A 278 -15.95 -2.70 1.27
CA GLU A 278 -16.24 -2.10 -0.03
C GLU A 278 -15.05 -2.23 -0.99
N GLU A 279 -13.82 -2.10 -0.49
CA GLU A 279 -12.60 -2.28 -1.27
C GLU A 279 -12.40 -3.74 -1.68
N ALA A 280 -12.59 -4.69 -0.76
CA ALA A 280 -12.52 -6.11 -1.09
C ALA A 280 -13.55 -6.52 -2.15
N LEU A 281 -14.78 -5.99 -2.07
CA LEU A 281 -15.81 -6.26 -3.09
C LEU A 281 -15.43 -5.68 -4.46
N ALA A 282 -14.79 -4.50 -4.47
CA ALA A 282 -14.34 -3.90 -5.71
C ALA A 282 -13.17 -4.67 -6.34
N GLN A 283 -12.23 -5.15 -5.54
CA GLN A 283 -11.16 -6.04 -5.99
C GLN A 283 -11.71 -7.34 -6.57
N ALA A 284 -12.76 -7.92 -5.97
CA ALA A 284 -13.37 -9.14 -6.52
C ALA A 284 -13.87 -8.93 -7.95
N GLY A 285 -14.55 -7.80 -8.19
CA GLY A 285 -14.94 -7.41 -9.55
C GLY A 285 -13.76 -7.07 -10.47
N GLY A 286 -12.70 -6.47 -9.94
CA GLY A 286 -11.48 -6.15 -10.68
C GLY A 286 -10.73 -7.39 -11.17
N PHE A 287 -10.48 -8.35 -10.28
CA PHE A 287 -9.86 -9.63 -10.63
C PHE A 287 -10.73 -10.45 -11.59
N GLN A 288 -12.05 -10.47 -11.38
CA GLN A 288 -12.98 -11.10 -12.33
C GLN A 288 -12.85 -10.50 -13.74
N LEU A 289 -12.85 -9.17 -13.84
CA LEU A 289 -12.70 -8.48 -15.12
C LEU A 289 -11.37 -8.82 -15.80
N ALA A 290 -10.26 -8.78 -15.05
CA ALA A 290 -8.94 -9.11 -15.58
C ALA A 290 -8.87 -10.59 -16.03
N PHE A 291 -9.47 -11.50 -15.27
CA PHE A 291 -9.53 -12.91 -15.63
C PHE A 291 -10.38 -13.15 -16.89
N GLU A 292 -11.51 -12.45 -17.05
CA GLU A 292 -12.31 -12.48 -18.28
C GLU A 292 -11.52 -11.94 -19.48
N HIS A 293 -10.70 -10.91 -19.30
CA HIS A 293 -9.82 -10.41 -20.36
C HIS A 293 -8.73 -11.43 -20.73
N PHE A 294 -8.11 -12.08 -19.74
CA PHE A 294 -7.21 -13.20 -19.94
C PHE A 294 -7.90 -14.34 -20.70
N ALA A 295 -9.09 -14.76 -20.28
CA ALA A 295 -9.83 -15.84 -20.88
C ALA A 295 -10.21 -15.53 -22.35
N ASN A 296 -10.67 -14.30 -22.63
CA ASN A 296 -10.90 -13.83 -24.00
C ASN A 296 -9.62 -13.81 -24.84
N TRP A 297 -8.47 -13.47 -24.25
CA TRP A 297 -7.18 -13.57 -24.93
C TRP A 297 -6.83 -15.04 -25.22
N CYS A 298 -6.93 -15.91 -24.22
CA CYS A 298 -6.65 -17.35 -24.29
C CYS A 298 -7.46 -18.03 -25.40
N ALA A 299 -8.78 -17.82 -25.42
CA ALA A 299 -9.67 -18.36 -26.45
C ALA A 299 -9.27 -17.90 -27.87
N ARG A 300 -8.88 -16.62 -28.03
CA ARG A 300 -8.38 -16.11 -29.32
C ARG A 300 -7.04 -16.71 -29.74
N GLN A 301 -6.21 -17.12 -28.77
CA GLN A 301 -4.97 -17.86 -29.04
C GLN A 301 -5.21 -19.35 -29.32
N GLY A 302 -6.45 -19.85 -29.17
CA GLY A 302 -6.82 -21.25 -29.38
C GLY A 302 -6.31 -22.17 -28.26
N CYS A 303 -6.33 -21.70 -27.02
CA CYS A 303 -6.02 -22.53 -25.85
C CYS A 303 -7.08 -23.63 -25.65
N THR A 304 -6.75 -24.70 -24.91
CA THR A 304 -7.63 -25.88 -24.75
C THR A 304 -8.64 -25.76 -23.61
N LEU A 305 -8.65 -24.63 -22.90
CA LEU A 305 -9.46 -24.38 -21.71
C LEU A 305 -10.94 -24.10 -22.02
N GLY A 306 -11.26 -23.60 -23.22
CA GLY A 306 -12.63 -23.23 -23.61
C GLY A 306 -12.68 -22.43 -24.90
N ASP A 307 -13.89 -22.27 -25.48
CA ASP A 307 -14.09 -21.53 -26.73
C ASP A 307 -14.30 -20.02 -26.49
N ASP A 308 -14.70 -19.62 -25.28
CA ASP A 308 -14.86 -18.23 -24.85
C ASP A 308 -14.60 -18.03 -23.35
N ALA A 309 -14.78 -16.80 -22.87
CA ALA A 309 -14.50 -16.46 -21.47
C ALA A 309 -15.44 -17.12 -20.46
N GLU A 310 -16.71 -17.36 -20.82
CA GLU A 310 -17.69 -17.99 -19.92
C GLU A 310 -17.27 -19.45 -19.69
N ASP A 311 -16.92 -20.18 -20.76
CA ASP A 311 -16.43 -21.55 -20.66
C ASP A 311 -15.18 -21.68 -19.78
N ILE A 312 -14.22 -20.76 -19.92
CA ILE A 312 -12.95 -20.80 -19.17
C ILE A 312 -13.19 -20.45 -17.69
N VAL A 313 -14.05 -19.47 -17.40
CA VAL A 313 -14.45 -19.14 -16.02
C VAL A 313 -15.11 -20.34 -15.35
N ASP A 314 -16.11 -20.94 -16.00
CA ASP A 314 -16.82 -22.10 -15.45
C ASP A 314 -15.89 -23.29 -15.23
N LEU A 315 -14.94 -23.52 -16.16
CA LEU A 315 -13.92 -24.55 -16.02
C LEU A 315 -13.01 -24.27 -14.82
N THR A 316 -12.55 -23.04 -14.64
CA THR A 316 -11.65 -22.69 -13.54
C THR A 316 -12.34 -22.76 -12.18
N VAL A 317 -13.60 -22.34 -12.07
CA VAL A 317 -14.41 -22.54 -10.85
C VAL A 317 -14.54 -24.02 -10.53
N GLY A 318 -14.89 -24.85 -11.51
CA GLY A 318 -14.99 -26.30 -11.29
C GLY A 318 -13.64 -26.98 -11.01
N LEU A 319 -12.53 -26.35 -11.40
CA LEU A 319 -11.19 -26.83 -11.11
C LEU A 319 -10.78 -26.50 -9.68
N GLU A 320 -11.06 -25.29 -9.21
CA GLU A 320 -10.83 -24.89 -7.81
C GLU A 320 -11.61 -25.82 -6.86
N GLU A 321 -12.93 -25.98 -7.04
CA GLU A 321 -13.75 -26.91 -6.25
C GLU A 321 -13.19 -28.35 -6.24
N ALA A 322 -12.58 -28.80 -7.35
CA ALA A 322 -12.01 -30.14 -7.45
C ALA A 322 -10.66 -30.28 -6.75
N LEU A 323 -9.85 -29.22 -6.75
CA LEU A 323 -8.55 -29.17 -6.11
C LEU A 323 -8.69 -29.03 -4.58
N ASP A 324 -9.71 -28.34 -4.09
CA ASP A 324 -10.02 -28.31 -2.65
C ASP A 324 -10.41 -29.70 -2.12
N ASP A 325 -11.23 -30.43 -2.90
CA ASP A 325 -11.62 -31.81 -2.56
C ASP A 325 -10.45 -32.80 -2.70
N SER A 326 -9.51 -32.56 -3.61
CA SER A 326 -8.43 -33.49 -3.97
C SER A 326 -7.23 -32.74 -4.53
N PRO A 327 -6.35 -32.21 -3.65
CA PRO A 327 -5.15 -31.49 -4.06
C PRO A 327 -4.26 -32.32 -4.98
N LEU A 328 -3.63 -31.63 -5.93
CA LEU A 328 -2.86 -32.24 -6.99
C LEU A 328 -1.39 -32.35 -6.57
N PRO A 329 -0.82 -33.55 -6.41
CA PRO A 329 0.55 -33.69 -5.92
C PRO A 329 1.57 -33.23 -6.95
N THR A 330 2.63 -32.57 -6.49
CA THR A 330 3.73 -32.09 -7.33
C THR A 330 4.95 -33.01 -7.26
N PRO A 331 5.82 -33.04 -8.29
CA PRO A 331 7.03 -33.88 -8.27
C PRO A 331 7.99 -33.57 -7.11
N GLY A 332 7.98 -32.33 -6.61
CA GLY A 332 8.77 -31.86 -5.46
C GLY A 332 8.28 -32.42 -4.11
N GLY A 333 7.07 -32.97 -4.06
CA GLY A 333 6.43 -33.48 -2.85
C GLY A 333 5.51 -32.49 -2.15
N GLY A 334 5.22 -31.34 -2.78
CA GLY A 334 4.11 -30.45 -2.43
C GLY A 334 2.80 -30.87 -3.09
N GLU A 335 1.80 -30.01 -3.00
CA GLU A 335 0.50 -30.16 -3.63
C GLU A 335 -0.05 -28.80 -4.08
N VAL A 336 -0.90 -28.81 -5.11
CA VAL A 336 -1.64 -27.64 -5.58
C VAL A 336 -3.10 -27.87 -5.23
N ASP A 337 -3.64 -27.08 -4.32
CA ASP A 337 -5.06 -27.03 -3.95
C ASP A 337 -5.78 -25.85 -4.64
N GLY A 338 -7.03 -25.56 -4.26
CA GLY A 338 -7.79 -24.45 -4.83
C GLY A 338 -7.19 -23.09 -4.46
N ASP A 339 -6.76 -22.91 -3.21
CA ASP A 339 -6.09 -21.68 -2.75
C ASP A 339 -4.82 -21.39 -3.58
N ALA A 340 -3.95 -22.39 -3.79
CA ALA A 340 -2.76 -22.25 -4.64
C ALA A 340 -3.10 -21.93 -6.10
N LEU A 341 -4.21 -22.46 -6.63
CA LEU A 341 -4.71 -22.12 -7.96
C LEU A 341 -5.14 -20.65 -8.04
N ILE A 342 -5.92 -20.18 -7.06
CA ILE A 342 -6.38 -18.79 -6.99
C ILE A 342 -5.21 -17.84 -6.83
N GLU A 343 -4.21 -18.18 -6.01
CA GLU A 343 -3.00 -17.37 -5.83
C GLU A 343 -2.22 -17.23 -7.15
N ALA A 344 -1.96 -18.34 -7.84
CA ALA A 344 -1.25 -18.33 -9.13
C ALA A 344 -1.99 -17.50 -10.19
N ILE A 345 -3.31 -17.64 -10.29
CA ILE A 345 -4.14 -16.83 -11.18
C ILE A 345 -4.03 -15.36 -10.78
N THR A 346 -4.25 -15.05 -9.51
CA THR A 346 -4.22 -13.68 -8.95
C THR A 346 -2.90 -13.00 -9.29
N GLY A 347 -1.77 -13.62 -8.95
CA GLY A 347 -0.43 -13.06 -9.22
C GLY A 347 -0.16 -12.86 -10.72
N ALA A 348 -0.60 -13.79 -11.57
CA ALA A 348 -0.41 -13.66 -13.01
C ALA A 348 -1.27 -12.54 -13.63
N LEU A 349 -2.40 -12.18 -13.02
CA LEU A 349 -3.25 -11.08 -13.47
C LEU A 349 -2.66 -9.70 -13.18
N TYR A 350 -1.68 -9.58 -12.28
CA TYR A 350 -0.99 -8.31 -12.03
C TYR A 350 -0.23 -7.80 -13.24
N ARG A 351 0.28 -8.69 -14.11
CA ARG A 351 0.92 -8.27 -15.35
C ARG A 351 0.56 -9.15 -16.54
N GLN A 352 0.26 -8.46 -17.65
CA GLN A 352 -0.16 -9.10 -18.88
C GLN A 352 0.89 -10.03 -19.51
N ASP A 353 2.17 -9.83 -19.19
CA ASP A 353 3.27 -10.67 -19.70
C ASP A 353 3.34 -12.05 -19.03
N TYR A 354 2.63 -12.27 -17.91
CA TYR A 354 2.49 -13.58 -17.28
C TYR A 354 1.37 -14.45 -17.88
N TRP A 355 0.45 -13.86 -18.67
CA TRP A 355 -0.68 -14.59 -19.24
C TRP A 355 -0.28 -15.84 -20.06
N PRO A 356 0.80 -15.83 -20.88
CA PRO A 356 1.25 -17.05 -21.53
C PRO A 356 1.65 -18.17 -20.57
N ALA A 357 2.29 -17.86 -19.45
CA ALA A 357 2.64 -18.83 -18.42
C ALA A 357 1.39 -19.34 -17.70
N LEU A 358 0.47 -18.44 -17.33
CA LEU A 358 -0.80 -18.80 -16.71
C LEU A 358 -1.61 -19.77 -17.58
N ARG A 359 -1.71 -19.51 -18.89
CA ARG A 359 -2.37 -20.43 -19.82
C ARG A 359 -1.75 -21.82 -19.77
N VAL A 360 -0.42 -21.92 -19.82
CA VAL A 360 0.27 -23.23 -19.80
C VAL A 360 0.04 -23.92 -18.46
N GLY A 361 0.06 -23.19 -17.35
CA GLY A 361 -0.26 -23.71 -16.02
C GLY A 361 -1.67 -24.29 -15.94
N LEU A 362 -2.68 -23.52 -16.34
CA LEU A 362 -4.08 -23.97 -16.34
C LEU A 362 -4.29 -25.18 -17.27
N GLU A 363 -3.70 -25.19 -18.47
CA GLU A 363 -3.77 -26.35 -19.37
C GLU A 363 -3.12 -27.60 -18.75
N ALA A 364 -1.98 -27.45 -18.08
CA ALA A 364 -1.28 -28.54 -17.42
C ALA A 364 -2.08 -29.13 -16.25
N VAL A 365 -2.73 -28.28 -15.45
CA VAL A 365 -3.56 -28.73 -14.33
C VAL A 365 -4.76 -29.55 -14.83
N THR A 366 -5.37 -29.18 -15.96
CA THR A 366 -6.43 -30.01 -16.58
C THR A 366 -5.97 -31.39 -17.06
N ASP A 367 -4.65 -31.59 -17.20
CA ASP A 367 -4.00 -32.84 -17.56
C ASP A 367 -3.37 -33.56 -16.32
N ASP A 368 -3.84 -33.24 -15.10
CA ASP A 368 -3.34 -33.75 -13.82
C ASP A 368 -1.86 -33.43 -13.56
N ASN A 369 -1.38 -32.26 -13.99
CA ASN A 369 -0.01 -31.78 -13.71
C ASN A 369 0.04 -30.38 -13.06
N GLY A 370 0.32 -30.34 -11.75
CA GLY A 370 0.42 -29.10 -10.96
C GLY A 370 1.78 -28.39 -11.01
N GLU A 371 2.83 -29.03 -11.52
CA GLU A 371 4.23 -28.53 -11.46
C GLU A 371 4.37 -27.11 -12.04
N VAL A 372 3.72 -26.83 -13.18
CA VAL A 372 3.83 -25.51 -13.83
C VAL A 372 3.13 -24.41 -13.02
N LEU A 373 2.05 -24.75 -12.32
CA LEU A 373 1.32 -23.79 -11.52
C LEU A 373 2.04 -23.52 -10.20
N GLU A 374 2.62 -24.55 -9.58
CA GLU A 374 3.52 -24.44 -8.42
C GLU A 374 4.71 -23.54 -8.75
N ASP A 375 5.45 -23.81 -9.84
CA ASP A 375 6.57 -22.98 -10.30
C ASP A 375 6.14 -21.52 -10.55
N LEU A 376 4.95 -21.32 -11.12
CA LEU A 376 4.41 -19.98 -11.39
C LEU A 376 4.03 -19.26 -10.08
N ALA A 377 3.35 -19.94 -9.16
CA ALA A 377 2.99 -19.42 -7.85
C ALA A 377 4.25 -19.03 -7.07
N GLU A 378 5.27 -19.89 -7.05
CA GLU A 378 6.55 -19.61 -6.41
C GLU A 378 7.23 -18.37 -7.01
N ALA A 379 7.33 -18.30 -8.34
CA ALA A 379 7.95 -17.16 -9.03
C ALA A 379 7.18 -15.85 -8.79
N LEU A 380 5.84 -15.89 -8.72
CA LEU A 380 4.99 -14.72 -8.50
C LEU A 380 4.95 -14.28 -7.03
N GLY A 381 4.88 -15.24 -6.10
CA GLY A 381 4.97 -15.01 -4.66
C GLY A 381 6.32 -14.39 -4.29
N GLN A 382 7.40 -14.78 -4.95
CA GLN A 382 8.69 -14.12 -4.83
C GLN A 382 8.70 -12.72 -5.44
N HIS A 383 7.98 -12.43 -6.53
CA HIS A 383 7.93 -11.07 -7.09
C HIS A 383 7.04 -10.09 -6.31
N GLY A 384 6.02 -10.58 -5.59
CA GLY A 384 5.33 -9.84 -4.54
C GLY A 384 6.26 -9.54 -3.35
N ARG A 385 7.11 -10.52 -3.00
CA ARG A 385 8.06 -10.50 -1.86
C ARG A 385 9.47 -9.97 -2.20
N GLY A 386 9.73 -9.52 -3.43
CA GLY A 386 11.01 -8.94 -3.87
C GLY A 386 12.18 -9.91 -4.17
N GLY A 387 11.96 -11.22 -4.35
CA GLY A 387 12.98 -12.26 -4.63
C GLY A 387 13.09 -12.71 -6.10
N ASP A 388 14.27 -13.22 -6.47
CA ASP A 388 14.62 -13.83 -7.77
C ASP A 388 14.34 -15.35 -7.77
N PRO A 389 13.73 -15.94 -8.83
CA PRO A 389 13.42 -17.38 -8.94
C PRO A 389 14.60 -18.35 -8.79
N ASP A 390 15.86 -17.90 -8.78
CA ASP A 390 17.04 -18.76 -8.61
C ASP A 390 17.54 -18.89 -7.14
N ASP A 391 16.83 -18.33 -6.13
CA ASP A 391 17.35 -18.12 -4.76
C ASP A 391 17.30 -19.32 -3.78
N ASP A 392 16.83 -20.48 -4.22
CA ASP A 392 17.02 -21.77 -3.50
C ASP A 392 18.51 -22.12 -3.26
N ALA A 393 19.42 -21.38 -3.89
CA ALA A 393 20.86 -21.57 -3.76
C ALA A 393 21.47 -21.04 -2.46
N ASP A 394 20.81 -20.14 -1.73
CA ASP A 394 21.35 -19.51 -0.50
C ASP A 394 20.73 -20.03 0.81
N GLY A 395 19.55 -20.64 0.73
CA GLY A 395 18.85 -21.28 1.86
C GLY A 395 18.15 -20.31 2.81
N THR A 396 17.75 -19.13 2.34
CA THR A 396 16.80 -18.27 3.04
C THR A 396 15.37 -18.82 2.92
N ASP A 397 14.68 -18.86 4.04
CA ASP A 397 13.32 -19.38 4.17
C ASP A 397 12.34 -18.22 3.87
N PRO A 398 11.37 -18.35 2.95
CA PRO A 398 10.37 -17.30 2.68
C PRO A 398 9.60 -16.84 3.93
N ASP A 399 9.54 -17.69 4.99
CA ASP A 399 9.04 -17.35 6.34
C ASP A 399 9.85 -16.23 7.04
N GLU A 400 11.00 -15.84 6.48
CA GLU A 400 11.81 -14.77 7.05
C GLU A 400 11.38 -13.38 6.60
N SER A 401 10.59 -13.17 5.54
CA SER A 401 10.00 -11.85 5.24
C SER A 401 8.99 -11.44 6.31
N ASN A 402 8.74 -10.14 6.49
CA ASN A 402 7.63 -9.68 7.33
C ASN A 402 6.54 -8.93 6.58
N GLU A 403 6.48 -9.07 5.27
CA GLU A 403 5.51 -8.38 4.43
C GLU A 403 4.07 -8.61 4.89
N ASP A 404 3.65 -9.85 5.11
CA ASP A 404 2.27 -10.19 5.52
C ASP A 404 1.94 -9.69 6.94
N ASP A 405 2.89 -9.83 7.87
CA ASP A 405 2.81 -9.27 9.22
C ASP A 405 2.63 -7.74 9.18
N ALA A 406 3.39 -7.07 8.32
CA ALA A 406 3.35 -5.63 8.14
C ALA A 406 2.08 -5.18 7.40
N PHE A 407 1.67 -5.90 6.35
CA PHE A 407 0.43 -5.68 5.60
C PHE A 407 -0.75 -5.66 6.56
N ARG A 408 -0.87 -6.70 7.38
CA ARG A 408 -1.90 -6.83 8.40
C ARG A 408 -1.83 -5.71 9.42
N ALA A 409 -0.63 -5.41 9.92
CA ALA A 409 -0.47 -4.39 10.97
C ALA A 409 -0.80 -2.98 10.50
N ILE A 410 -0.36 -2.61 9.30
CA ILE A 410 -0.62 -1.30 8.69
C ILE A 410 -2.12 -1.18 8.37
N THR A 411 -2.69 -2.18 7.69
CA THR A 411 -4.12 -2.22 7.35
C THR A 411 -5.02 -2.06 8.59
N CYS A 412 -4.70 -2.76 9.67
CA CYS A 412 -5.49 -2.70 10.90
C CYS A 412 -5.24 -1.46 11.76
N ASP A 413 -4.12 -0.75 11.59
CA ASP A 413 -3.87 0.56 12.20
C ASP A 413 -4.55 1.70 11.41
N ASP A 414 -4.60 1.61 10.08
CA ASP A 414 -5.28 2.61 9.26
C ASP A 414 -6.80 2.52 9.36
N SER A 415 -7.34 1.29 9.35
CA SER A 415 -8.79 1.05 9.39
C SER A 415 -9.31 0.77 10.80
N SER A 416 -10.35 1.49 11.20
CA SER A 416 -11.11 1.31 12.44
C SER A 416 -12.18 0.22 12.33
N ASN A 417 -12.42 -0.32 11.14
CA ASN A 417 -13.43 -1.33 10.89
C ASN A 417 -13.01 -2.69 11.44
N ARG A 418 -13.95 -3.43 12.02
CA ARG A 418 -13.74 -4.76 12.59
C ARG A 418 -14.96 -5.61 12.26
N TYR A 419 -14.88 -6.37 11.17
CA TYR A 419 -15.99 -7.20 10.70
C TYR A 419 -16.07 -8.51 11.47
N THR A 420 -17.27 -9.09 11.49
CA THR A 420 -17.56 -10.39 12.07
C THR A 420 -17.94 -11.40 10.98
N VAL A 421 -17.91 -12.69 11.30
CA VAL A 421 -18.42 -13.76 10.42
C VAL A 421 -19.84 -13.47 9.93
N ALA A 422 -20.69 -12.87 10.77
CA ALA A 422 -22.05 -12.54 10.38
C ALA A 422 -22.10 -11.41 9.33
N ASP A 423 -21.18 -10.45 9.40
CA ASP A 423 -21.06 -9.39 8.42
C ASP A 423 -20.60 -9.97 7.07
N VAL A 424 -19.56 -10.81 7.07
CA VAL A 424 -19.07 -11.51 5.87
C VAL A 424 -20.18 -12.33 5.22
N LYS A 425 -20.84 -13.22 5.97
CA LYS A 425 -21.94 -14.06 5.44
C LYS A 425 -23.11 -13.24 4.91
N SER A 426 -23.32 -12.02 5.41
CA SER A 426 -24.37 -11.14 4.92
C SER A 426 -24.02 -10.47 3.58
N ARG A 427 -22.73 -10.30 3.28
CA ARG A 427 -22.22 -9.68 2.06
C ARG A 427 -21.74 -10.68 1.02
N LEU A 428 -21.46 -11.94 1.40
CA LEU A 428 -21.00 -12.99 0.51
C LEU A 428 -21.83 -13.14 -0.79
N PRO A 429 -23.18 -13.00 -0.80
CA PRO A 429 -23.92 -13.00 -2.05
C PRO A 429 -23.53 -11.88 -3.04
N ASP A 430 -23.17 -10.69 -2.55
CA ASP A 430 -22.70 -9.58 -3.39
C ASP A 430 -21.33 -9.92 -4.00
N PHE A 431 -20.46 -10.58 -3.23
CA PHE A 431 -19.14 -11.00 -3.69
C PHE A 431 -19.23 -12.11 -4.74
N LEU A 432 -20.09 -13.11 -4.53
CA LEU A 432 -20.34 -14.17 -5.51
C LEU A 432 -20.97 -13.63 -6.80
N GLU A 433 -21.80 -12.58 -6.71
CA GLU A 433 -22.33 -11.89 -7.89
C GLU A 433 -21.24 -11.12 -8.63
N ALA A 434 -20.29 -10.51 -7.91
CA ALA A 434 -19.17 -9.79 -8.51
C ALA A 434 -18.13 -10.73 -9.13
N SER A 435 -17.85 -11.86 -8.47
CA SER A 435 -16.93 -12.88 -8.93
C SER A 435 -17.20 -14.23 -8.23
N PRO A 436 -17.53 -15.29 -8.97
CA PRO A 436 -17.59 -16.63 -8.39
C PRO A 436 -16.21 -17.13 -7.95
N LEU A 437 -15.14 -16.73 -8.64
CA LEU A 437 -13.79 -17.24 -8.43
C LEU A 437 -13.04 -16.51 -7.28
N PHE A 438 -13.08 -15.17 -7.26
CA PHE A 438 -12.32 -14.38 -6.28
C PHE A 438 -13.18 -13.86 -5.13
N GLY A 439 -14.51 -13.88 -5.30
CA GLY A 439 -15.47 -13.32 -4.36
C GLY A 439 -15.39 -13.93 -2.96
N PRO A 440 -15.42 -15.27 -2.81
CA PRO A 440 -15.38 -15.91 -1.50
C PRO A 440 -14.16 -15.50 -0.65
N GLY A 441 -12.94 -15.68 -1.18
CA GLY A 441 -11.71 -15.36 -0.44
C GLY A 441 -11.61 -13.89 -0.06
N LEU A 442 -11.94 -12.98 -0.98
CA LEU A 442 -11.96 -11.55 -0.69
C LEU A 442 -13.04 -11.13 0.31
N ALA A 443 -14.17 -11.83 0.38
CA ALA A 443 -15.17 -11.58 1.42
C ALA A 443 -14.64 -11.97 2.81
N TRP A 444 -13.98 -13.12 2.90
CA TRP A 444 -13.45 -13.66 4.15
C TRP A 444 -12.20 -12.93 4.65
N SER A 445 -11.40 -12.33 3.75
CA SER A 445 -10.26 -11.48 4.10
C SER A 445 -10.65 -10.25 4.95
N ALA A 446 -11.93 -9.84 4.95
CA ALA A 446 -12.42 -8.78 5.83
C ALA A 446 -12.26 -9.10 7.34
N LEU A 447 -12.02 -10.38 7.69
CA LEU A 447 -11.73 -10.82 9.06
C LEU A 447 -10.27 -10.61 9.50
N THR A 448 -9.38 -10.15 8.63
CA THR A 448 -7.95 -9.94 8.93
C THR A 448 -7.71 -9.05 10.15
N CYS A 449 -8.62 -8.14 10.49
CA CYS A 449 -8.50 -7.32 11.70
C CYS A 449 -9.27 -7.84 12.93
N ASP A 450 -9.90 -9.02 12.87
CA ASP A 450 -10.58 -9.59 14.04
C ASP A 450 -9.59 -9.86 15.18
N GLY A 451 -9.93 -9.40 16.38
CA GLY A 451 -9.07 -9.51 17.56
C GLY A 451 -7.83 -8.58 17.58
N TRP A 452 -7.66 -7.68 16.60
CA TRP A 452 -6.49 -6.80 16.53
C TRP A 452 -6.31 -5.98 17.83
N PRO A 453 -5.09 -5.93 18.40
CA PRO A 453 -4.88 -5.48 19.79
C PRO A 453 -4.91 -3.95 19.98
N VAL A 454 -4.85 -3.20 18.89
CA VAL A 454 -4.86 -1.73 18.87
C VAL A 454 -6.05 -1.20 18.05
N PRO A 455 -6.65 -0.06 18.45
CA PRO A 455 -7.72 0.55 17.66
C PRO A 455 -7.13 1.20 16.41
N GLY A 456 -7.75 0.97 15.25
CA GLY A 456 -7.39 1.68 14.03
C GLY A 456 -7.82 3.15 14.04
N ALA A 457 -7.24 3.94 13.14
CA ALA A 457 -7.28 5.39 13.16
C ALA A 457 -8.61 5.98 12.65
N ALA A 458 -9.13 5.47 11.54
CA ALA A 458 -10.33 5.98 10.86
C ALA A 458 -10.98 4.87 10.00
N PRO A 459 -12.19 5.00 9.45
CA PRO A 459 -12.74 4.00 8.53
C PRO A 459 -11.87 3.75 7.30
N HIS A 460 -11.24 4.82 6.81
CA HIS A 460 -10.20 4.86 5.78
C HIS A 460 -9.33 6.12 6.03
N PRO A 461 -8.09 6.19 5.55
CA PRO A 461 -7.26 7.38 5.65
C PRO A 461 -7.85 8.63 4.97
N GLU A 462 -7.41 9.81 5.40
CA GLU A 462 -7.85 11.09 4.83
C GLU A 462 -6.82 11.61 3.83
N VAL A 463 -7.29 11.96 2.62
CA VAL A 463 -6.45 12.39 1.50
C VAL A 463 -6.79 13.80 1.02
N SER A 464 -7.79 14.48 1.59
CA SER A 464 -8.19 15.79 1.08
C SER A 464 -7.07 16.84 1.22
N ALA A 465 -6.57 17.32 0.09
CA ALA A 465 -5.36 18.15 -0.01
C ALA A 465 -5.60 19.49 -0.72
N PRO A 466 -6.65 20.27 -0.37
CA PRO A 466 -6.88 21.56 -1.00
C PRO A 466 -5.68 22.50 -0.76
N GLY A 467 -5.04 22.93 -1.85
CA GLY A 467 -3.85 23.78 -1.81
C GLY A 467 -2.56 23.08 -2.22
N ALA A 468 -2.58 21.74 -2.36
CA ALA A 468 -1.48 21.03 -3.01
C ALA A 468 -1.39 21.42 -4.51
N PRO A 469 -0.17 21.42 -5.10
CA PRO A 469 -0.02 21.46 -6.54
C PRO A 469 -0.64 20.21 -7.20
N PRO A 470 -0.84 20.24 -8.53
CA PRO A 470 -1.41 19.09 -9.23
C PRO A 470 -0.61 17.81 -9.00
N ILE A 471 -1.32 16.69 -8.84
CA ILE A 471 -0.81 15.33 -8.70
C ILE A 471 -1.30 14.53 -9.90
N LEU A 472 -0.40 13.82 -10.58
CA LEU A 472 -0.76 12.97 -11.71
C LEU A 472 -1.27 11.63 -11.19
N LEU A 473 -2.49 11.25 -11.58
CA LEU A 473 -3.14 10.00 -11.22
C LEU A 473 -3.20 9.12 -12.47
N VAL A 474 -2.60 7.94 -12.42
CA VAL A 474 -2.57 7.00 -13.55
C VAL A 474 -3.48 5.82 -13.20
N GLY A 475 -4.56 5.67 -13.95
CA GLY A 475 -5.55 4.60 -13.75
C GLY A 475 -5.62 3.70 -14.97
N ASN A 476 -5.54 2.39 -14.76
CA ASN A 476 -5.63 1.39 -15.82
C ASN A 476 -7.06 0.86 -15.89
N THR A 477 -7.58 0.66 -17.10
CA THR A 477 -8.96 0.18 -17.28
C THR A 477 -9.16 -1.29 -16.91
N GLY A 478 -8.10 -2.10 -16.94
CA GLY A 478 -8.07 -3.50 -16.54
C GLY A 478 -7.16 -3.76 -15.34
N ASP A 479 -7.06 -2.80 -14.41
CA ASP A 479 -6.34 -3.01 -13.14
C ASP A 479 -7.17 -3.94 -12.22
N PRO A 480 -6.66 -5.12 -11.84
CA PRO A 480 -7.41 -6.03 -10.99
C PRO A 480 -7.43 -5.61 -9.51
N ALA A 481 -6.35 -4.99 -9.03
CA ALA A 481 -6.12 -4.75 -7.60
C ALA A 481 -6.57 -3.35 -7.18
N THR A 482 -6.43 -2.34 -8.04
CA THR A 482 -6.95 -0.99 -7.82
C THR A 482 -7.85 -0.58 -8.98
N PRO A 483 -9.15 -0.97 -8.95
CA PRO A 483 -10.07 -0.75 -10.06
C PRO A 483 -10.10 0.70 -10.55
N TYR A 484 -10.23 0.85 -11.87
CA TYR A 484 -10.06 2.11 -12.61
C TYR A 484 -10.74 3.34 -11.98
N GLU A 485 -11.93 3.17 -11.40
CA GLU A 485 -12.68 4.26 -10.77
C GLU A 485 -11.94 4.92 -9.61
N GLY A 486 -11.00 4.22 -8.97
CA GLY A 486 -10.17 4.73 -7.88
C GLY A 486 -9.43 6.01 -8.25
N ALA A 487 -8.95 6.14 -9.49
CA ALA A 487 -8.28 7.35 -9.99
C ALA A 487 -9.20 8.58 -9.95
N ALA A 488 -10.43 8.46 -10.46
CA ALA A 488 -11.41 9.54 -10.45
C ALA A 488 -11.87 9.88 -9.02
N ARG A 489 -11.99 8.88 -8.14
CA ARG A 489 -12.36 9.07 -6.73
C ARG A 489 -11.25 9.77 -5.95
N MET A 490 -10.00 9.37 -6.13
CA MET A 490 -8.84 10.05 -5.58
C MET A 490 -8.77 11.51 -6.07
N ALA A 491 -8.99 11.76 -7.37
CA ALA A 491 -9.02 13.10 -7.93
C ALA A 491 -10.07 14.00 -7.24
N GLU A 492 -11.28 13.46 -7.05
CA GLU A 492 -12.37 14.16 -6.36
C GLU A 492 -12.02 14.47 -4.90
N ARG A 493 -11.44 13.50 -4.17
CA ARG A 493 -11.13 13.64 -2.74
C ARG A 493 -9.95 14.55 -2.46
N LEU A 494 -8.89 14.47 -3.26
CA LEU A 494 -7.73 15.38 -3.17
C LEU A 494 -8.16 16.85 -3.27
N GLY A 495 -9.17 17.13 -4.09
CA GLY A 495 -9.81 18.44 -4.20
C GLY A 495 -9.68 19.07 -5.58
N GLU A 496 -10.43 20.16 -5.80
CA GLU A 496 -10.54 20.81 -7.11
C GLU A 496 -9.15 21.19 -7.66
N LYS A 497 -8.80 20.65 -8.84
CA LYS A 497 -7.54 20.89 -9.58
C LYS A 497 -6.28 20.25 -8.97
N VAL A 498 -6.41 19.45 -7.93
CA VAL A 498 -5.28 18.70 -7.37
C VAL A 498 -5.07 17.43 -8.20
N GLY A 499 -6.05 16.54 -8.30
CA GLY A 499 -5.93 15.35 -9.15
C GLY A 499 -6.00 15.68 -10.64
N VAL A 500 -5.05 15.16 -11.41
CA VAL A 500 -5.06 15.17 -12.89
C VAL A 500 -4.92 13.75 -13.38
N GLU A 501 -5.95 13.25 -14.05
CA GLU A 501 -6.03 11.85 -14.50
C GLU A 501 -5.35 11.63 -15.85
N LEU A 502 -4.65 10.51 -15.94
CA LEU A 502 -4.18 9.84 -17.15
C LEU A 502 -4.78 8.44 -17.18
N THR A 503 -5.53 8.14 -18.23
CA THR A 503 -6.08 6.78 -18.45
C THR A 503 -5.07 5.95 -19.22
N TYR A 504 -4.78 4.75 -18.72
CA TYR A 504 -4.17 3.68 -19.50
C TYR A 504 -5.26 2.67 -19.88
N GLU A 505 -5.62 2.60 -21.15
CA GLU A 505 -6.57 1.61 -21.66
C GLU A 505 -5.84 0.28 -21.89
N GLY A 506 -5.62 -0.44 -20.80
CA GLY A 506 -4.83 -1.67 -20.76
C GLY A 506 -4.97 -2.43 -19.45
N GLU A 507 -4.26 -3.56 -19.38
CA GLU A 507 -4.31 -4.54 -18.29
C GLU A 507 -3.15 -4.36 -17.31
N GLY A 508 -3.30 -4.96 -16.13
CA GLY A 508 -2.25 -5.06 -15.11
C GLY A 508 -2.34 -3.97 -14.05
N HIS A 509 -1.58 -4.18 -12.97
CA HIS A 509 -1.59 -3.32 -11.80
C HIS A 509 -0.45 -2.28 -11.86
N GLY A 510 -0.83 -1.01 -11.98
CA GLY A 510 0.09 0.08 -12.35
C GLY A 510 0.44 0.09 -13.84
N ALA A 511 0.78 1.26 -14.39
CA ALA A 511 0.94 1.45 -15.84
C ALA A 511 2.35 1.83 -16.27
N TYR A 512 3.14 2.52 -15.45
CA TYR A 512 4.46 3.02 -15.89
C TYR A 512 5.43 1.87 -16.23
N ASP A 513 5.42 0.82 -15.40
CA ASP A 513 6.29 -0.35 -15.54
C ASP A 513 5.77 -1.37 -16.57
N SER A 514 4.59 -1.12 -17.17
CA SER A 514 4.11 -1.90 -18.33
C SER A 514 4.98 -1.73 -19.59
N GLY A 515 5.86 -0.73 -19.60
CA GLY A 515 6.65 -0.35 -20.77
C GLY A 515 5.88 0.45 -21.84
N ASN A 516 4.60 0.77 -21.60
CA ASN A 516 3.80 1.55 -22.56
C ASN A 516 4.42 2.94 -22.80
N THR A 517 4.83 3.19 -24.03
CA THR A 517 5.57 4.42 -24.38
C THR A 517 4.76 5.69 -24.18
N CYS A 518 3.44 5.67 -24.39
CA CYS A 518 2.57 6.81 -24.16
C CYS A 518 2.48 7.16 -22.67
N VAL A 519 2.32 6.15 -21.81
CA VAL A 519 2.29 6.33 -20.35
C VAL A 519 3.63 6.86 -19.87
N GLN A 520 4.72 6.18 -20.22
CA GLN A 520 6.07 6.57 -19.80
C GLN A 520 6.41 7.98 -20.28
N ASP A 521 6.13 8.35 -21.53
CA ASP A 521 6.43 9.71 -22.02
C ASP A 521 5.59 10.77 -21.32
N THR A 522 4.34 10.49 -20.97
CA THR A 522 3.46 11.41 -20.25
C THR A 522 3.94 11.62 -18.81
N VAL A 523 4.20 10.52 -18.09
CA VAL A 523 4.74 10.55 -16.72
C VAL A 523 6.11 11.23 -16.69
N ASN A 524 7.02 10.88 -17.60
CA ASN A 524 8.33 11.51 -17.72
C ASN A 524 8.22 13.01 -18.07
N ALA A 525 7.29 13.41 -18.94
CA ALA A 525 7.08 14.82 -19.26
C ALA A 525 6.63 15.62 -18.03
N TYR A 526 5.78 15.03 -17.19
CA TYR A 526 5.36 15.62 -15.94
C TYR A 526 6.50 15.67 -14.91
N LEU A 527 7.09 14.52 -14.56
CA LEU A 527 8.14 14.44 -13.55
C LEU A 527 9.39 15.22 -13.94
N LEU A 528 9.81 15.24 -15.20
CA LEU A 528 11.05 15.93 -15.61
C LEU A 528 10.82 17.41 -15.96
N ASN A 529 9.66 17.76 -16.52
CA ASN A 529 9.43 19.09 -17.10
C ASN A 529 8.22 19.85 -16.51
N GLY A 530 7.47 19.24 -15.59
CA GLY A 530 6.27 19.81 -15.00
C GLY A 530 5.09 19.91 -15.97
N ARG A 531 5.12 19.13 -17.07
CA ARG A 531 4.07 19.15 -18.09
C ARG A 531 3.04 18.05 -17.83
N LEU A 532 1.89 18.44 -17.30
CA LEU A 532 0.73 17.57 -17.12
C LEU A 532 0.06 17.21 -18.47
N PRO A 533 -0.63 16.06 -18.54
CA PRO A 533 -1.48 15.73 -19.67
C PRO A 533 -2.67 16.69 -19.80
N ALA A 534 -3.30 16.70 -20.98
CA ALA A 534 -4.59 17.36 -21.14
C ALA A 534 -5.68 16.55 -20.41
N PRO A 535 -6.74 17.18 -19.86
CA PRO A 535 -7.84 16.43 -19.27
C PRO A 535 -8.44 15.42 -20.26
N GLY A 536 -8.64 14.18 -19.80
CA GLY A 536 -9.13 13.06 -20.63
C GLY A 536 -8.10 12.50 -21.60
N THR A 537 -6.80 12.61 -21.29
CA THR A 537 -5.75 11.92 -22.05
C THR A 537 -5.86 10.42 -21.80
N VAL A 538 -5.86 9.65 -22.89
CA VAL A 538 -5.88 8.18 -22.88
C VAL A 538 -4.62 7.68 -23.60
N CYS A 539 -3.94 6.73 -22.99
CA CYS A 539 -2.89 5.93 -23.60
C CYS A 539 -3.42 4.53 -23.86
N GLU A 540 -3.40 4.10 -25.12
CA GLU A 540 -3.88 2.78 -25.54
C GLU A 540 -2.82 1.70 -25.24
N ALA A 541 -3.26 0.50 -24.86
CA ALA A 541 -2.39 -0.67 -24.78
C ALA A 541 -1.78 -1.03 -26.13
N GLU A 542 -0.55 -1.55 -26.08
CA GLU A 542 0.03 -2.23 -27.23
C GLU A 542 -0.52 -3.66 -27.29
N PRO A 543 -0.81 -4.22 -28.47
CA PRO A 543 -1.28 -5.61 -28.56
C PRO A 543 -0.22 -6.56 -27.99
N LEU A 544 -0.65 -7.54 -27.18
CA LEU A 544 0.23 -8.64 -26.80
C LEU A 544 0.83 -9.31 -28.05
N PRO A 545 2.11 -9.72 -28.02
CA PRO A 545 2.70 -10.46 -29.12
C PRO A 545 1.87 -11.72 -29.42
N GLU A 546 1.45 -11.89 -30.68
CA GLU A 546 0.84 -13.16 -31.12
C GLU A 546 1.89 -14.28 -31.02
N GLY A 547 1.63 -15.26 -30.15
CA GLY A 547 2.23 -16.59 -30.12
C GLY A 547 3.75 -16.71 -30.25
N LYS A 548 4.41 -17.17 -29.18
CA LYS A 548 5.50 -18.15 -29.31
C LYS A 548 5.27 -19.31 -28.37
#